data_AF-A0A936B2Y7-F1
#
_entry.id   AF-A0A936B2Y7-F1
#
_cell.length_a   1.000
_cell.length_b   1.000
_cell.length_c   1.000
_cell.angle_alpha   90.00
_cell.angle_beta   90.00
_cell.angle_gamma   90.00
#
_symmetry.space_group_name_H-M   'P 1'
#
loop_
_entity.id
_entity.type
_entity.pdbx_description
1 polymer ?
#
loop_
_entity_poly.entity_id
_entity_poly.type
_entity_poly.pdbx_seq_one_letter_code
_entity_poly.pdbx_strand_id
1 'polypeptide(L)'
;MDQTNSQHPQTMGVLRPSVVVGFIYLLLLLVFSTLHGYKALDFVHLGTVWGEHNLNGTWGYDGQFYYQIAVNPFGAADFLDNAPFRYQRIIYPLVARLLALGQPNIVPYTLLVINLLAIVLSVELLSDYLRMNRVNPWFSIGYGLYFGQATALTFDTTEPFTYLLITLGIWLWSKEHLNWSALLFGIASLSRETAVLFPLGYVAYFFLQQKWMETAKFLGISILPLVCWLAALSFIFGETGVTFTPPFERVPFAGIFFHSQTPRMFWLLVVFMLIPTIGAWIMIGVKLLQREWNPLWFI
;
A
#
# COMPACT_ATOMS: atom_id res chain seq x y z
N MET A 1 -49.65 -22.29 0.14
CA MET A 1 -49.81 -22.27 1.61
C MET A 1 -48.89 -23.35 2.15
N ASP A 2 -47.75 -23.12 2.77
CA ASP A 2 -47.04 -21.92 3.19
C ASP A 2 -45.56 -22.35 3.27
N GLN A 3 -44.66 -21.70 2.53
CA GLN A 3 -43.22 -21.83 2.75
C GLN A 3 -42.82 -20.67 3.66
N THR A 4 -42.76 -20.96 4.96
CA THR A 4 -42.31 -20.01 5.97
C THR A 4 -40.83 -19.71 5.77
N ASN A 5 -40.62 -18.56 5.15
CA ASN A 5 -39.44 -17.73 5.10
C ASN A 5 -38.64 -17.78 6.42
N SER A 6 -37.62 -18.63 6.50
CA SER A 6 -36.64 -18.59 7.59
C SER A 6 -35.66 -17.46 7.33
N GLN A 7 -36.12 -16.23 7.60
CA GLN A 7 -35.25 -15.09 7.79
C GLN A 7 -34.35 -15.39 8.99
N HIS A 8 -33.10 -15.76 8.74
CA HIS A 8 -32.09 -15.78 9.79
C HIS A 8 -32.00 -14.37 10.38
N PRO A 9 -32.18 -14.20 11.70
CA PRO A 9 -32.10 -12.90 12.33
C PRO A 9 -30.69 -12.35 12.13
N GLN A 10 -30.61 -11.18 11.48
CA GLN A 10 -29.40 -10.35 11.48
C GLN A 10 -29.14 -9.93 12.93
N THR A 11 -28.28 -10.67 13.63
CA THR A 11 -27.85 -10.32 14.98
C THR A 11 -27.09 -9.00 14.92
N MET A 12 -27.72 -7.94 15.42
CA MET A 12 -27.08 -6.67 15.76
C MET A 12 -25.96 -6.91 16.78
N GLY A 13 -24.80 -6.30 16.56
CA GLY A 13 -23.72 -6.17 17.54
C GLY A 13 -22.42 -6.95 17.25
N VAL A 14 -22.08 -7.26 16.00
CA VAL A 14 -20.79 -7.92 15.69
C VAL A 14 -19.72 -6.87 15.39
N LEU A 15 -18.77 -6.72 16.32
CA LEU A 15 -17.55 -5.92 16.19
C LEU A 15 -16.95 -6.09 14.79
N ARG A 16 -16.72 -4.99 14.05
CA ARG A 16 -16.13 -5.05 12.70
C ARG A 16 -14.61 -5.21 12.80
N PRO A 17 -13.97 -6.03 11.95
CA PRO A 17 -12.50 -6.16 11.92
C PRO A 17 -11.78 -4.80 11.80
N SER A 18 -12.31 -3.91 10.96
CA SER A 18 -11.79 -2.54 10.75
C SER A 18 -11.80 -1.70 12.03
N VAL A 19 -12.82 -1.83 12.88
CA VAL A 19 -12.92 -1.12 14.17
C VAL A 19 -11.85 -1.62 15.14
N VAL A 20 -11.62 -2.94 15.19
CA VAL A 20 -10.54 -3.52 16.02
C VAL A 20 -9.18 -3.02 15.56
N VAL A 21 -8.92 -3.09 14.25
CA VAL A 21 -7.67 -2.60 13.68
C VAL A 21 -7.50 -1.11 13.95
N GLY A 22 -8.51 -0.29 13.67
CA GLY A 22 -8.46 1.15 13.95
C GLY A 22 -8.18 1.46 15.41
N PHE A 23 -8.81 0.75 16.35
CA PHE A 23 -8.53 0.90 17.78
C PHE A 23 -7.08 0.55 18.14
N ILE A 24 -6.54 -0.56 17.59
CA ILE A 24 -5.15 -0.97 17.83
C ILE A 24 -4.16 0.08 17.29
N TYR A 25 -4.41 0.65 16.11
CA TYR A 25 -3.55 1.69 15.56
C TYR A 25 -3.67 3.01 16.31
N LEU A 26 -4.85 3.39 16.78
CA LEU A 26 -5.00 4.55 17.67
C LEU A 26 -4.26 4.33 19.00
N LEU A 27 -4.31 3.12 19.57
CA LEU A 27 -3.53 2.75 20.75
C LEU A 27 -2.03 2.84 20.45
N LEU A 28 -1.58 2.37 19.28
CA LEU A 28 -0.18 2.46 18.86
C LEU A 28 0.28 3.92 18.82
N LEU A 29 -0.47 4.79 18.16
CA LEU A 29 -0.17 6.23 18.09
C LEU A 29 -0.16 6.87 19.48
N LEU A 30 -1.12 6.50 20.35
CA LEU A 30 -1.17 6.96 21.72
C LEU A 30 0.09 6.52 22.49
N VAL A 31 0.50 5.26 22.36
CA VAL A 31 1.71 4.72 23.01
C VAL A 31 2.95 5.49 22.56
N PHE A 32 3.13 5.73 21.26
CA PHE A 32 4.22 6.56 20.75
C PHE A 32 4.18 7.98 21.32
N SER A 33 3.00 8.61 21.34
CA SER A 33 2.84 9.95 21.88
C SER A 33 3.13 10.02 23.39
N THR A 34 2.66 9.05 24.18
CA THR A 34 2.82 9.05 25.65
C THR A 34 4.20 8.60 26.12
N LEU A 35 4.81 7.62 25.46
CA LEU A 35 6.10 7.05 25.88
C LEU A 35 7.29 7.80 25.29
N HIS A 36 7.15 8.32 24.06
CA HIS A 36 8.26 8.97 23.33
C HIS A 36 8.02 10.46 23.09
N GLY A 37 6.87 11.00 23.48
CA GLY A 37 6.54 12.41 23.26
C GLY A 37 6.26 12.75 21.79
N TYR A 38 5.98 11.74 20.95
CA TYR A 38 5.79 11.93 19.50
C TYR A 38 4.61 12.86 19.20
N LYS A 39 4.89 13.83 18.34
CA LYS A 39 3.94 14.66 17.60
C LYS A 39 3.79 14.11 16.18
N ALA A 40 2.82 14.62 15.43
CA ALA A 40 2.58 14.17 14.05
C ALA A 40 3.83 14.27 13.16
N LEU A 41 4.66 15.30 13.32
CA LEU A 41 5.89 15.46 12.53
C LEU A 41 6.97 14.42 12.86
N ASP A 42 6.95 13.82 14.05
CA ASP A 42 7.99 12.86 14.44
C ASP A 42 7.85 11.53 13.66
N PHE A 43 6.63 11.18 13.24
CA PHE A 43 6.35 10.01 12.38
C PHE A 43 6.88 10.16 10.94
N VAL A 44 7.15 11.39 10.51
CA VAL A 44 7.80 11.66 9.23
C VAL A 44 9.29 11.29 9.27
N HIS A 45 9.89 11.26 10.47
CA HIS A 45 11.31 11.00 10.69
C HIS A 45 12.22 11.88 9.83
N LEU A 46 12.12 13.21 10.01
CA LEU A 46 13.00 14.17 9.34
C LEU A 46 14.48 13.94 9.71
N GLY A 47 15.35 13.90 8.70
CA GLY A 47 16.79 13.92 8.87
C GLY A 47 17.39 15.28 8.53
N THR A 48 18.55 15.60 9.10
CA THR A 48 19.24 16.87 8.81
C THR A 48 20.12 16.81 7.56
N VAL A 49 20.43 15.61 7.06
CA VAL A 49 21.22 15.43 5.82
C VAL A 49 20.57 16.12 4.63
N TRP A 50 19.28 15.87 4.41
CA TRP A 50 18.52 16.46 3.30
C TRP A 50 17.71 17.68 3.74
N GLY A 51 17.17 17.68 4.96
CA GLY A 51 16.35 18.78 5.47
C GLY A 51 17.13 20.06 5.75
N GLU A 52 18.40 19.95 6.16
CA GLU A 52 19.27 21.08 6.52
C GLU A 52 20.56 21.14 5.68
N HIS A 53 20.69 20.27 4.66
CA HIS A 53 21.89 20.12 3.83
C HIS A 53 23.17 19.85 4.64
N ASN A 54 23.05 19.16 5.78
CA ASN A 54 24.16 18.84 6.65
C ASN A 54 24.69 17.42 6.38
N LEU A 55 25.78 17.30 5.62
CA LEU A 55 26.38 16.01 5.24
C LEU A 55 26.78 15.11 6.42
N ASN A 56 27.06 15.69 7.59
CA ASN A 56 27.40 14.95 8.82
C ASN A 56 26.19 14.83 9.77
N GLY A 57 25.00 15.10 9.25
CA GLY A 57 23.74 15.13 9.98
C GLY A 57 23.16 13.75 10.26
N THR A 58 21.95 13.75 10.81
CA THR A 58 21.18 12.53 11.04
C THR A 58 20.44 12.12 9.77
N TRP A 59 20.45 10.81 9.51
CA TRP A 59 19.60 10.22 8.48
C TRP A 59 18.16 10.20 8.96
N GLY A 60 17.26 10.68 8.11
CA GLY A 60 15.81 10.50 8.29
C GLY A 60 15.33 9.22 7.63
N TYR A 61 14.02 9.11 7.42
CA TYR A 61 13.40 8.02 6.68
C TYR A 61 12.65 8.51 5.43
N ASP A 62 12.10 7.59 4.64
CA ASP A 62 11.40 7.89 3.40
C ASP A 62 10.22 8.88 3.55
N GLY A 63 9.56 8.89 4.72
CA GLY A 63 8.45 9.80 5.05
C GLY A 63 8.80 11.28 4.84
N GLN A 64 10.05 11.67 5.15
CA GLN A 64 10.51 13.06 5.00
C GLN A 64 10.37 13.58 3.57
N PHE A 65 10.59 12.73 2.57
CA PHE A 65 10.55 13.14 1.18
C PHE A 65 9.11 13.38 0.72
N TYR A 66 8.17 12.55 1.17
CA TYR A 66 6.74 12.76 0.93
C TYR A 66 6.25 14.03 1.64
N TYR A 67 6.73 14.28 2.86
CA TYR A 67 6.45 15.52 3.57
C TYR A 67 6.95 16.75 2.81
N GLN A 68 8.20 16.76 2.33
CA GLN A 68 8.74 17.89 1.57
C GLN A 68 7.94 18.16 0.30
N ILE A 69 7.59 17.10 -0.46
CA ILE A 69 6.75 17.22 -1.66
C ILE A 69 5.35 17.74 -1.30
N ALA A 70 4.75 17.30 -0.20
CA ALA A 70 3.43 17.75 0.22
C ALA A 70 3.44 19.22 0.70
N VAL A 71 4.51 19.67 1.35
CA VAL A 71 4.68 21.07 1.77
C VAL A 71 4.87 21.99 0.57
N ASN A 72 5.81 21.67 -0.33
CA ASN A 72 6.14 22.49 -1.49
C ASN A 72 6.43 21.64 -2.74
N PRO A 73 5.39 21.23 -3.50
CA PRO A 73 5.56 20.32 -4.63
C PRO A 73 6.54 20.83 -5.70
N PHE A 74 6.68 22.14 -5.88
CA PHE A 74 7.54 22.72 -6.92
C PHE A 74 8.95 23.08 -6.43
N GLY A 75 9.19 23.09 -5.12
CA GLY A 75 10.49 23.43 -4.53
C GLY A 75 11.06 22.36 -3.62
N ALA A 76 10.47 21.17 -3.57
CA ALA A 76 10.95 20.09 -2.72
C ALA A 76 12.24 19.45 -3.24
N ALA A 77 12.55 19.55 -4.55
CA ALA A 77 13.63 18.82 -5.21
C ALA A 77 14.99 18.88 -4.50
N ASP A 78 15.36 20.04 -3.95
CA ASP A 78 16.63 20.25 -3.25
C ASP A 78 16.71 19.54 -1.89
N PHE A 79 15.58 19.08 -1.35
CA PHE A 79 15.45 18.38 -0.08
C PHE A 79 15.22 16.87 -0.26
N LEU A 80 15.37 16.35 -1.49
CA LEU A 80 15.17 14.95 -1.83
C LEU A 80 16.51 14.28 -2.10
N ASP A 81 16.63 13.01 -1.70
CA ASP A 81 17.80 12.19 -2.00
C ASP A 81 17.95 11.90 -3.50
N ASN A 82 16.83 11.66 -4.18
CA ASN A 82 16.72 11.60 -5.61
C ASN A 82 15.36 12.15 -6.04
N ALA A 83 15.36 13.36 -6.59
CA ALA A 83 14.12 14.05 -6.95
C ALA A 83 13.23 13.22 -7.89
N PRO A 84 13.65 12.81 -9.11
CA PRO A 84 12.77 12.06 -10.01
C PRO A 84 12.24 10.76 -9.40
N PHE A 85 13.05 10.01 -8.65
CA PHE A 85 12.60 8.81 -7.94
C PHE A 85 11.56 9.11 -6.86
N ARG A 86 11.69 10.19 -6.09
CA ARG A 86 10.69 10.54 -5.06
C ARG A 86 9.42 11.12 -5.70
N TYR A 87 9.57 11.92 -6.75
CA TYR A 87 8.44 12.45 -7.52
C TYR A 87 7.68 11.39 -8.30
N GLN A 88 8.22 10.20 -8.61
CA GLN A 88 7.43 9.12 -9.22
C GLN A 88 6.24 8.68 -8.34
N ARG A 89 6.35 8.88 -7.02
CA ARG A 89 5.38 8.50 -5.99
C ARG A 89 4.53 9.70 -5.55
N ILE A 90 4.01 10.45 -6.53
CA ILE A 90 3.42 11.78 -6.32
C ILE A 90 2.03 11.79 -5.68
N ILE A 91 1.23 10.73 -5.84
CA ILE A 91 -0.20 10.83 -5.49
C ILE A 91 -0.41 10.96 -3.98
N TYR A 92 0.31 10.19 -3.18
CA TYR A 92 0.21 10.26 -1.72
C TYR A 92 0.49 11.67 -1.16
N PRO A 93 1.65 12.31 -1.45
CA PRO A 93 1.91 13.66 -0.94
C PRO A 93 0.96 14.72 -1.52
N LEU A 94 0.48 14.56 -2.76
CA LEU A 94 -0.54 15.48 -3.31
C LEU A 94 -1.88 15.36 -2.58
N VAL A 95 -2.35 14.14 -2.29
CA VAL A 95 -3.60 13.95 -1.52
C VAL A 95 -3.43 14.53 -0.11
N ALA A 96 -2.27 14.32 0.54
CA ALA A 96 -1.97 14.92 1.83
C ALA A 96 -2.00 16.45 1.79
N ARG A 97 -1.40 17.06 0.76
CA ARG A 97 -1.43 18.51 0.55
C ARG A 97 -2.84 19.04 0.30
N LEU A 98 -3.64 18.33 -0.49
CA LEU A 98 -5.02 18.70 -0.78
C LEU A 98 -5.87 18.69 0.49
N LEU A 99 -5.76 17.65 1.33
CA LEU A 99 -6.44 17.61 2.62
C LEU A 99 -5.93 18.67 3.60
N ALA A 100 -4.65 19.05 3.51
CA ALA A 100 -4.08 20.14 4.30
C ALA A 100 -4.46 21.54 3.77
N LEU A 101 -5.21 21.62 2.66
CA LEU A 101 -5.53 22.86 1.95
C LEU A 101 -4.27 23.69 1.62
N GLY A 102 -3.15 23.00 1.38
CA GLY A 102 -1.84 23.61 1.13
C GLY A 102 -1.16 24.24 2.34
N GLN A 103 -1.66 24.06 3.57
CA GLN A 103 -1.05 24.61 4.79
C GLN A 103 0.06 23.69 5.33
N PRO A 104 1.34 24.12 5.35
CA PRO A 104 2.46 23.26 5.76
C PRO A 104 2.33 22.67 7.15
N ASN A 105 1.81 23.44 8.12
CA ASN A 105 1.67 23.01 9.51
C ASN A 105 0.65 21.87 9.70
N ILE A 106 -0.25 21.65 8.73
CA ILE A 106 -1.28 20.61 8.77
C ILE A 106 -0.80 19.34 8.06
N VAL A 107 0.17 19.44 7.15
CA VAL A 107 0.68 18.31 6.33
C VAL A 107 1.08 17.08 7.15
N PRO A 108 1.81 17.18 8.28
CA PRO A 108 2.16 15.99 9.07
C PRO A 108 0.93 15.22 9.56
N TYR A 109 -0.13 15.94 9.92
CA TYR A 109 -1.38 15.33 10.38
C TYR A 109 -2.12 14.65 9.22
N THR A 110 -2.13 15.25 8.03
CA THR A 110 -2.83 14.66 6.89
C THR A 110 -2.12 13.42 6.35
N LEU A 111 -0.78 13.40 6.33
CA LEU A 111 0.00 12.21 5.99
C LEU A 111 -0.35 11.02 6.92
N LEU A 112 -0.30 11.26 8.22
CA LEU A 112 -0.59 10.26 9.25
C LEU A 112 -2.04 9.78 9.19
N VAL A 113 -3.00 10.70 9.06
CA VAL A 113 -4.44 10.39 8.97
C VAL A 113 -4.76 9.62 7.70
N ILE A 114 -4.17 9.98 6.55
CA ILE A 114 -4.35 9.22 5.30
C ILE A 114 -3.90 7.79 5.49
N ASN A 115 -2.72 7.57 6.06
CA ASN A 115 -2.20 6.22 6.27
C ASN A 115 -3.07 5.42 7.26
N LEU A 116 -3.49 6.03 8.38
CA LEU A 116 -4.38 5.38 9.33
C LEU A 116 -5.71 4.97 8.68
N LEU A 117 -6.35 5.91 7.97
CA LEU A 117 -7.61 5.64 7.27
C LEU A 117 -7.42 4.60 6.16
N ALA A 118 -6.29 4.65 5.44
CA ALA A 118 -5.99 3.68 4.40
C ALA A 118 -5.92 2.25 4.94
N ILE A 119 -5.30 2.04 6.09
CA ILE A 119 -5.26 0.72 6.75
C ILE A 119 -6.67 0.28 7.13
N VAL A 120 -7.42 1.14 7.82
CA VAL A 120 -8.76 0.81 8.34
C VAL A 120 -9.75 0.54 7.21
N LEU A 121 -9.79 1.40 6.20
CA LEU A 121 -10.67 1.26 5.05
C LEU A 121 -10.30 0.05 4.18
N SER A 122 -9.02 -0.25 4.00
CA SER A 122 -8.59 -1.46 3.30
C SER A 122 -9.07 -2.73 4.01
N VAL A 123 -8.98 -2.77 5.35
CA VAL A 123 -9.53 -3.88 6.15
C VAL A 123 -11.04 -3.99 5.98
N GLU A 124 -11.76 -2.87 5.93
CA GLU A 124 -13.21 -2.88 5.69
C GLU A 124 -13.57 -3.40 4.30
N LEU A 125 -12.93 -2.89 3.25
CA LEU A 125 -13.15 -3.31 1.87
C LEU A 125 -12.82 -4.79 1.69
N LEU A 126 -11.70 -5.25 2.27
CA LEU A 126 -11.33 -6.65 2.24
C LEU A 126 -12.31 -7.52 3.05
N SER A 127 -12.78 -7.05 4.20
CA SER A 127 -13.81 -7.76 4.98
C SER A 127 -15.10 -7.94 4.18
N ASP A 128 -15.55 -6.90 3.48
CA ASP A 128 -16.73 -6.94 2.63
C ASP A 128 -16.54 -7.88 1.43
N TYR A 129 -15.38 -7.81 0.77
CA TYR A 129 -15.02 -8.74 -0.31
C TYR A 129 -14.99 -10.21 0.15
N LEU A 130 -14.45 -10.49 1.34
CA LEU A 130 -14.49 -11.84 1.92
C LEU A 130 -15.93 -12.31 2.19
N ARG A 131 -16.82 -11.41 2.68
CA ARG A 131 -18.25 -11.72 2.88
C ARG A 131 -18.93 -12.12 1.58
N MET A 132 -18.69 -11.37 0.50
CA MET A 132 -19.25 -11.67 -0.82
C MET A 132 -18.87 -13.07 -1.30
N ASN A 133 -17.65 -13.50 -0.97
CA ASN A 133 -17.10 -14.81 -1.32
C ASN A 133 -17.39 -15.92 -0.27
N ARG A 134 -18.27 -15.66 0.71
CA ARG A 134 -18.63 -16.60 1.80
C ARG A 134 -17.44 -17.05 2.64
N VAL A 135 -16.39 -16.23 2.73
CA VAL A 135 -15.23 -16.44 3.57
C VAL A 135 -15.37 -15.63 4.86
N ASN A 136 -14.77 -16.11 5.97
CA ASN A 136 -14.80 -15.40 7.25
C ASN A 136 -14.15 -14.01 7.10
N PRO A 137 -14.87 -12.90 7.37
CA PRO A 137 -14.36 -11.54 7.18
C PRO A 137 -13.18 -11.20 8.09
N TRP A 138 -13.05 -11.88 9.23
CA TRP A 138 -11.99 -11.64 10.21
C TRP A 138 -10.60 -11.97 9.69
N PHE A 139 -10.46 -12.70 8.58
CA PHE A 139 -9.16 -12.88 7.94
C PHE A 139 -8.56 -11.57 7.40
N SER A 140 -9.36 -10.51 7.21
CA SER A 140 -8.87 -9.18 6.85
C SER A 140 -7.96 -8.55 7.92
N ILE A 141 -8.05 -9.00 9.18
CA ILE A 141 -7.16 -8.53 10.25
C ILE A 141 -5.70 -8.87 9.96
N GLY A 142 -5.44 -10.01 9.32
CA GLY A 142 -4.08 -10.41 8.94
C GLY A 142 -3.41 -9.38 8.02
N TYR A 143 -4.19 -8.74 7.15
CA TYR A 143 -3.73 -7.61 6.33
C TYR A 143 -3.54 -6.34 7.18
N GLY A 144 -4.52 -5.97 8.02
CA GLY A 144 -4.48 -4.72 8.79
C GLY A 144 -3.37 -4.68 9.83
N LEU A 145 -3.14 -5.79 10.53
CA LEU A 145 -2.12 -5.94 11.57
C LEU A 145 -0.80 -6.52 11.04
N TYR A 146 -0.65 -6.59 9.72
CA TYR A 146 0.63 -6.95 9.12
C TYR A 146 1.70 -5.94 9.55
N PHE A 147 2.88 -6.43 9.96
CA PHE A 147 3.94 -5.58 10.49
C PHE A 147 4.31 -4.44 9.53
N GLY A 148 4.30 -4.71 8.21
CA GLY A 148 4.63 -3.70 7.21
C GLY A 148 3.67 -2.52 7.21
N GLN A 149 2.39 -2.72 7.56
CA GLN A 149 1.42 -1.63 7.71
C GLN A 149 1.70 -0.79 8.97
N ALA A 150 2.07 -1.45 10.07
CA ALA A 150 2.45 -0.77 11.31
C ALA A 150 3.73 0.06 11.13
N THR A 151 4.75 -0.51 10.49
CA THR A 151 5.98 0.19 10.14
C THR A 151 5.68 1.35 9.18
N ALA A 152 4.94 1.12 8.10
CA ALA A 152 4.65 2.15 7.14
C ALA A 152 3.89 3.35 7.73
N LEU A 153 2.96 3.12 8.66
CA LEU A 153 2.33 4.22 9.42
C LEU A 153 3.33 4.94 10.32
N THR A 154 4.18 4.18 11.02
CA THR A 154 5.14 4.76 11.98
C THR A 154 6.19 5.63 11.27
N PHE A 155 6.48 5.34 10.00
CA PHE A 155 7.46 6.05 9.18
C PHE A 155 6.85 6.93 8.07
N ASP A 156 5.53 7.17 8.10
CA ASP A 156 4.76 7.94 7.12
C ASP A 156 5.11 7.65 5.65
N THR A 157 5.18 6.36 5.31
CA THR A 157 5.47 5.93 3.95
C THR A 157 4.18 5.72 3.13
N THR A 158 4.34 5.48 1.83
CA THR A 158 3.23 5.45 0.85
C THR A 158 2.43 4.16 0.83
N GLU A 159 2.96 3.08 1.42
CA GLU A 159 2.42 1.73 1.38
C GLU A 159 0.94 1.65 1.73
N PRO A 160 0.46 2.20 2.86
CA PRO A 160 -0.90 1.99 3.29
C PRO A 160 -1.88 2.60 2.28
N PHE A 161 -1.59 3.83 1.83
CA PHE A 161 -2.37 4.51 0.81
C PHE A 161 -2.35 3.77 -0.53
N THR A 162 -1.20 3.26 -0.98
CA THR A 162 -1.10 2.42 -2.17
C THR A 162 -2.01 1.20 -2.08
N TYR A 163 -1.97 0.48 -0.95
CA TYR A 163 -2.79 -0.70 -0.77
C TYR A 163 -4.28 -0.40 -0.57
N LEU A 164 -4.66 0.78 -0.09
CA LEU A 164 -6.05 1.24 -0.14
C LEU A 164 -6.55 1.34 -1.59
N LEU A 165 -5.77 1.97 -2.47
CA LEU A 165 -6.15 2.10 -3.89
C LEU A 165 -6.27 0.72 -4.55
N ILE A 166 -5.36 -0.20 -4.23
CA ILE A 166 -5.39 -1.58 -4.74
C ILE A 166 -6.61 -2.33 -4.21
N THR A 167 -6.86 -2.32 -2.90
CA THR A 167 -8.00 -3.04 -2.30
C THR A 167 -9.33 -2.47 -2.78
N LEU A 168 -9.43 -1.15 -2.95
CA LEU A 168 -10.59 -0.51 -3.58
C LEU A 168 -10.74 -0.92 -5.05
N GLY A 169 -9.63 -1.03 -5.80
CA GLY A 169 -9.62 -1.54 -7.16
C GLY A 169 -10.14 -2.98 -7.27
N ILE A 170 -9.71 -3.87 -6.37
CA ILE A 170 -10.20 -5.27 -6.28
C ILE A 170 -11.68 -5.29 -5.88
N TRP A 171 -12.08 -4.45 -4.93
CA TRP A 171 -13.48 -4.37 -4.51
C TRP A 171 -14.38 -3.88 -5.66
N LEU A 172 -13.98 -2.85 -6.41
CA LEU A 172 -14.72 -2.37 -7.59
C LEU A 172 -14.75 -3.41 -8.71
N TRP A 173 -13.68 -4.17 -8.89
CA TRP A 173 -13.67 -5.31 -9.80
C TRP A 173 -14.75 -6.33 -9.44
N SER A 174 -14.90 -6.67 -8.16
CA SER A 174 -15.93 -7.60 -7.68
C SER A 174 -17.36 -7.09 -7.90
N LYS A 175 -17.53 -5.78 -8.14
CA LYS A 175 -18.79 -5.11 -8.50
C LYS A 175 -18.94 -4.87 -10.01
N GLU A 176 -18.13 -5.53 -10.83
CA GLU A 176 -18.12 -5.40 -12.30
C GLU A 176 -17.74 -4.00 -12.83
N HIS A 177 -17.15 -3.14 -11.99
CA HIS A 177 -16.68 -1.80 -12.37
C HIS A 177 -15.23 -1.83 -12.88
N LEU A 178 -15.00 -2.56 -13.97
CA LEU A 178 -13.66 -2.85 -14.53
C LEU A 178 -12.82 -1.60 -14.84
N ASN A 179 -13.43 -0.56 -15.43
CA ASN A 179 -12.70 0.65 -15.81
C ASN A 179 -12.20 1.42 -14.59
N TRP A 180 -13.01 1.50 -13.53
CA TRP A 180 -12.62 2.15 -12.28
C TRP A 180 -11.56 1.33 -11.53
N SER A 181 -11.65 0.01 -11.57
CA SER A 181 -10.60 -0.89 -11.06
C SER A 181 -9.26 -0.63 -11.74
N ALA A 182 -9.24 -0.63 -13.08
CA ALA A 182 -8.03 -0.36 -13.87
C ALA A 182 -7.44 1.02 -13.55
N LEU A 183 -8.29 2.05 -13.44
CA LEU A 183 -7.85 3.40 -13.12
C LEU A 183 -7.21 3.48 -11.73
N LEU A 184 -7.82 2.86 -10.71
CA LEU A 184 -7.27 2.83 -9.36
C LEU A 184 -5.94 2.10 -9.29
N PHE A 185 -5.76 1.00 -10.03
CA PHE A 185 -4.45 0.34 -10.13
C PHE A 185 -3.39 1.22 -10.80
N GLY A 186 -3.77 2.00 -11.80
CA GLY A 186 -2.88 2.99 -12.40
C GLY A 186 -2.49 4.11 -11.42
N ILE A 187 -3.47 4.65 -10.69
CA ILE A 187 -3.20 5.66 -9.65
C ILE A 187 -2.35 5.07 -8.51
N ALA A 188 -2.57 3.81 -8.12
CA ALA A 188 -1.76 3.13 -7.11
C ALA A 188 -0.28 3.03 -7.55
N SER A 189 -0.03 2.83 -8.85
CA SER A 189 1.32 2.80 -9.42
C SER A 189 2.04 4.16 -9.32
N LEU A 190 1.29 5.26 -9.23
CA LEU A 190 1.82 6.61 -8.97
C LEU A 190 2.00 6.92 -7.47
N SER A 191 1.63 5.98 -6.59
CA SER A 191 1.94 6.04 -5.15
C SER A 191 3.12 5.13 -4.82
N ARG A 192 3.18 3.94 -5.44
CA ARG A 192 4.38 3.09 -5.51
C ARG A 192 4.42 2.32 -6.81
N GLU A 193 5.56 2.35 -7.46
CA GLU A 193 5.83 1.68 -8.74
C GLU A 193 5.57 0.15 -8.69
N THR A 194 5.78 -0.48 -7.54
CA THR A 194 5.52 -1.92 -7.36
C THR A 194 4.03 -2.29 -7.46
N ALA A 195 3.11 -1.33 -7.32
CA ALA A 195 1.70 -1.56 -7.52
C ALA A 195 1.34 -1.95 -8.97
N VAL A 196 2.24 -1.70 -9.94
CA VAL A 196 2.06 -2.10 -11.35
C VAL A 196 1.89 -3.61 -11.53
N LEU A 197 2.35 -4.42 -10.58
CA LEU A 197 2.19 -5.87 -10.61
C LEU A 197 0.72 -6.30 -10.55
N PHE A 198 -0.14 -5.54 -9.88
CA PHE A 198 -1.57 -5.84 -9.79
C PHE A 198 -2.26 -5.75 -11.14
N PRO A 199 -2.24 -4.61 -11.87
CA PRO A 199 -2.87 -4.54 -13.18
C PRO A 199 -2.24 -5.51 -14.18
N LEU A 200 -0.93 -5.77 -14.11
CA LEU A 200 -0.29 -6.79 -14.96
C LEU A 200 -0.85 -8.20 -14.72
N GLY A 201 -1.17 -8.56 -13.47
CA GLY A 201 -1.84 -9.81 -13.14
C GLY A 201 -3.23 -9.92 -13.78
N TYR A 202 -4.04 -8.86 -13.71
CA TYR A 202 -5.37 -8.82 -14.34
C TYR A 202 -5.29 -8.83 -15.87
N VAL A 203 -4.31 -8.13 -16.46
CA VAL A 203 -4.04 -8.16 -17.90
C VAL A 203 -3.66 -9.57 -18.34
N ALA A 204 -2.77 -10.25 -17.61
CA ALA A 204 -2.42 -11.64 -17.89
C ALA A 204 -3.65 -12.56 -17.78
N TYR A 205 -4.50 -12.35 -16.78
CA TYR A 205 -5.76 -13.09 -16.65
C TYR A 205 -6.67 -12.91 -17.87
N PHE A 206 -6.92 -11.69 -18.32
CA PHE A 206 -7.74 -11.45 -19.52
C PHE A 206 -7.13 -12.01 -20.79
N PHE A 207 -5.81 -11.88 -20.92
CA PHE A 207 -5.05 -12.42 -22.05
C PHE A 207 -5.19 -13.94 -22.13
N LEU A 208 -5.04 -14.65 -21.01
CA LEU A 208 -5.20 -16.10 -20.94
C LEU A 208 -6.63 -16.55 -21.25
N GLN A 209 -7.63 -15.72 -20.93
CA GLN A 209 -9.03 -15.93 -21.28
C GLN A 209 -9.37 -15.52 -22.73
N GLN A 210 -8.38 -15.14 -23.54
CA GLN A 210 -8.53 -14.66 -24.92
C GLN A 210 -9.47 -13.44 -25.06
N LYS A 211 -9.59 -12.64 -23.99
CA LYS A 211 -10.40 -11.41 -23.95
C LYS A 211 -9.56 -10.21 -24.38
N TRP A 212 -9.25 -10.14 -25.67
CA TRP A 212 -8.29 -9.17 -26.23
C TRP A 212 -8.68 -7.71 -26.04
N MET A 213 -9.98 -7.40 -26.17
CA MET A 213 -10.49 -6.04 -26.03
C MET A 213 -10.41 -5.56 -24.58
N GLU A 214 -10.77 -6.42 -23.64
CA GLU A 214 -10.67 -6.18 -22.21
C GLU A 214 -9.21 -6.05 -21.78
N THR A 215 -8.34 -6.90 -22.32
CA THR A 215 -6.89 -6.82 -22.12
C THR A 215 -6.36 -5.45 -22.54
N ALA A 216 -6.67 -5.02 -23.77
CA ALA A 216 -6.20 -3.73 -24.31
C ALA A 216 -6.76 -2.55 -23.53
N LYS A 217 -8.06 -2.56 -23.20
CA LYS A 217 -8.71 -1.50 -22.41
C LYS A 217 -8.13 -1.40 -20.99
N PHE A 218 -8.01 -2.54 -20.31
CA PHE A 218 -7.53 -2.58 -18.93
C PHE A 218 -6.06 -2.16 -18.84
N LEU A 219 -5.23 -2.65 -19.77
CA LEU A 219 -3.83 -2.24 -19.89
C LEU A 219 -3.72 -0.74 -20.17
N GLY A 220 -4.49 -0.23 -21.14
CA GLY A 220 -4.49 1.19 -21.49
C GLY A 220 -4.87 2.07 -20.30
N ILE A 221 -5.97 1.78 -19.60
CA ILE A 221 -6.44 2.60 -18.47
C ILE A 221 -5.48 2.52 -17.28
N SER A 222 -4.92 1.35 -16.98
CA SER A 222 -4.05 1.17 -15.80
C SER A 222 -2.62 1.67 -16.01
N ILE A 223 -2.06 1.54 -17.21
CA ILE A 223 -0.67 1.93 -17.49
C ILE A 223 -0.54 3.39 -17.90
N LEU A 224 -1.57 3.97 -18.52
CA LEU A 224 -1.53 5.35 -19.00
C LEU A 224 -1.14 6.37 -17.92
N PRO A 225 -1.71 6.37 -16.69
CA PRO A 225 -1.30 7.31 -15.65
C PRO A 225 0.20 7.24 -15.32
N LEU A 226 0.74 6.02 -15.19
CA LEU A 226 2.15 5.79 -14.90
C LEU A 226 3.04 6.31 -16.03
N VAL A 227 2.75 5.94 -17.28
CA VAL A 227 3.54 6.35 -18.45
C VAL A 227 3.49 7.86 -18.64
N CYS A 228 2.32 8.49 -18.52
CA CYS A 228 2.19 9.94 -18.60
C CYS A 228 3.01 10.65 -17.54
N TRP A 229 3.01 10.14 -16.31
CA TRP A 229 3.78 10.74 -15.22
C TRP A 229 5.28 10.54 -15.39
N LEU A 230 5.75 9.34 -15.75
CA LEU A 230 7.16 9.08 -16.03
C LEU A 230 7.68 9.94 -17.19
N ALA A 231 6.87 10.16 -18.24
CA ALA A 231 7.21 11.07 -19.33
C ALA A 231 7.33 12.52 -18.84
N ALA A 232 6.43 12.96 -17.96
CA ALA A 232 6.52 14.28 -17.34
C ALA A 232 7.79 14.42 -16.48
N LEU A 233 8.15 13.41 -15.69
CA LEU A 233 9.40 13.42 -14.92
C LEU A 233 10.63 13.46 -15.81
N SER A 234 10.65 12.68 -16.89
CA SER A 234 11.73 12.74 -17.87
C SER A 234 11.85 14.11 -18.53
N PHE A 235 10.74 14.83 -18.72
CA PHE A 235 10.75 16.19 -19.24
C PHE A 235 11.23 17.23 -18.21
N ILE A 236 10.85 17.06 -16.93
CA ILE A 236 11.19 18.00 -15.85
C ILE A 236 12.64 17.81 -15.36
N PHE A 237 13.06 16.56 -15.15
CA PHE A 237 14.33 16.20 -14.50
C PHE A 237 15.36 15.61 -15.47
N GLY A 238 14.99 15.34 -16.73
CA GLY A 238 15.85 14.66 -17.71
C GLY A 238 15.92 13.14 -17.54
N GLU A 239 15.33 12.59 -16.47
CA GLU A 239 15.29 11.17 -16.16
C GLU A 239 13.99 10.78 -15.44
N THR A 240 13.67 9.48 -15.41
CA THR A 240 12.41 8.97 -14.84
C THR A 240 12.53 8.58 -13.37
N GLY A 241 13.74 8.39 -12.84
CA GLY A 241 13.99 7.90 -11.47
C GLY A 241 13.88 6.39 -11.28
N VAL A 242 13.39 5.63 -12.28
CA VAL A 242 13.21 4.17 -12.19
C VAL A 242 14.53 3.42 -11.96
N THR A 243 15.64 3.98 -12.45
CA THR A 243 16.99 3.41 -12.35
C THR A 243 17.66 3.60 -10.99
N PHE A 244 17.04 4.36 -10.08
CA PHE A 244 17.60 4.63 -8.76
C PHE A 244 17.63 3.38 -7.86
N THR A 245 16.66 2.47 -8.01
CA THR A 245 16.59 1.26 -7.19
C THR A 245 17.54 0.18 -7.75
N PRO A 246 18.28 -0.55 -6.89
CA PRO A 246 19.09 -1.68 -7.33
C PRO A 246 18.28 -2.70 -8.14
N PRO A 247 18.91 -3.39 -9.11
CA PRO A 247 18.24 -4.43 -9.87
C PRO A 247 17.79 -5.59 -8.97
N PHE A 248 16.82 -6.37 -9.43
CA PHE A 248 16.35 -7.56 -8.71
C PHE A 248 17.50 -8.51 -8.40
N GLU A 249 17.54 -8.96 -7.15
CA GLU A 249 18.45 -10.01 -6.72
C GLU A 249 18.17 -11.31 -7.48
N ARG A 250 19.24 -11.95 -7.95
CA ARG A 250 19.12 -13.22 -8.70
C ARG A 250 18.65 -14.37 -7.84
N VAL A 251 18.97 -14.31 -6.54
CA VAL A 251 18.59 -15.31 -5.55
C VAL A 251 17.44 -14.75 -4.71
N PRO A 252 16.28 -15.42 -4.68
CA PRO A 252 15.16 -15.01 -3.84
C PRO A 252 15.60 -14.79 -2.39
N PHE A 253 15.16 -13.69 -1.79
CA PHE A 253 15.48 -13.30 -0.41
C PHE A 253 16.97 -13.05 -0.10
N ALA A 254 17.88 -13.02 -1.08
CA ALA A 254 19.27 -12.64 -0.86
C ALA A 254 19.40 -11.25 -0.22
N GLY A 255 18.47 -10.35 -0.56
CA GLY A 255 18.26 -9.04 0.05
C GLY A 255 18.30 -9.01 1.60
N ILE A 256 17.79 -10.06 2.23
CA ILE A 256 17.70 -10.17 3.69
C ILE A 256 19.10 -10.33 4.30
N PHE A 257 20.02 -11.00 3.61
CA PHE A 257 21.34 -11.32 4.13
C PHE A 257 22.33 -10.15 4.05
N PHE A 258 22.05 -9.11 3.24
CA PHE A 258 22.82 -7.85 3.29
C PHE A 258 22.74 -7.18 4.67
N HIS A 259 21.65 -7.43 5.40
CA HIS A 259 21.40 -6.92 6.74
C HIS A 259 21.87 -7.90 7.83
N SER A 260 22.80 -8.80 7.52
CA SER A 260 23.18 -9.88 8.44
C SER A 260 23.75 -9.43 9.78
N GLN A 261 24.28 -8.20 9.85
CA GLN A 261 24.82 -7.59 11.06
C GLN A 261 23.76 -6.83 11.89
N THR A 262 22.49 -6.88 11.52
CA THR A 262 21.41 -6.17 12.23
C THR A 262 21.04 -6.83 13.57
N PRO A 263 20.40 -6.07 14.49
CA PRO A 263 20.00 -6.57 15.80
C PRO A 263 19.09 -7.81 15.71
N ARG A 264 19.11 -8.67 16.73
CA ARG A 264 18.29 -9.90 16.81
C ARG A 264 16.79 -9.68 16.53
N MET A 265 16.27 -8.49 16.84
CA MET A 265 14.88 -8.12 16.55
C MET A 265 14.55 -8.13 15.05
N PHE A 266 15.50 -7.78 14.18
CA PHE A 266 15.32 -7.83 12.72
C PHE A 266 15.06 -9.27 12.25
N TRP A 267 15.82 -10.23 12.76
CA TRP A 267 15.65 -11.64 12.39
C TRP A 267 14.32 -12.22 12.87
N LEU A 268 13.82 -11.80 14.03
CA LEU A 268 12.48 -12.17 14.47
C LEU A 268 11.41 -11.63 13.51
N LEU A 269 11.54 -10.39 13.06
CA LEU A 269 10.63 -9.80 12.06
C LEU A 269 10.64 -10.57 10.74
N VAL A 270 11.82 -10.95 10.25
CA VAL A 270 11.97 -11.78 9.05
C VAL A 270 11.23 -13.11 9.20
N VAL A 271 11.36 -13.79 10.33
CA VAL A 271 10.66 -15.06 10.59
C VAL A 271 9.14 -14.84 10.58
N PHE A 272 8.64 -13.82 11.29
CA PHE A 272 7.20 -13.51 11.31
C PHE A 272 6.66 -13.13 9.93
N MET A 273 7.46 -12.46 9.10
CA MET A 273 7.08 -12.12 7.72
C MET A 273 7.06 -13.34 6.79
N LEU A 274 7.96 -14.31 6.98
CA LEU A 274 8.04 -15.49 6.13
C LEU A 274 6.99 -16.55 6.47
N ILE A 275 6.51 -16.63 7.70
CA ILE A 275 5.51 -17.64 8.11
C ILE A 275 4.24 -17.61 7.23
N PRO A 276 3.55 -16.47 7.03
CA PRO A 276 2.37 -16.41 6.16
C PRO A 276 2.69 -16.75 4.71
N THR A 277 3.86 -16.32 4.23
CA THR A 277 4.31 -16.56 2.85
C THR A 277 4.53 -18.04 2.61
N ILE A 278 5.31 -18.70 3.47
CA ILE A 278 5.57 -20.14 3.41
C ILE A 278 4.26 -20.91 3.56
N GLY A 279 3.40 -20.52 4.51
CA GLY A 279 2.08 -21.11 4.69
C GLY A 279 1.22 -21.04 3.43
N ALA A 280 1.16 -19.87 2.77
CA ALA A 280 0.43 -19.69 1.52
C ALA A 280 1.00 -20.55 0.38
N TRP A 281 2.32 -20.61 0.23
CA TRP A 281 2.98 -21.46 -0.77
C TRP A 281 2.72 -22.94 -0.53
N ILE A 282 2.77 -23.41 0.71
CA ILE A 282 2.42 -24.78 1.08
C ILE A 282 0.96 -25.06 0.73
N MET A 283 0.02 -24.16 1.08
CA MET A 283 -1.39 -24.34 0.74
C MET A 283 -1.64 -24.39 -0.77
N ILE A 284 -0.98 -23.52 -1.54
CA ILE A 284 -1.02 -23.54 -3.01
C ILE A 284 -0.48 -24.87 -3.52
N GLY A 285 0.69 -25.31 -3.04
CA GLY A 285 1.30 -26.58 -3.41
C GLY A 285 0.41 -27.79 -3.10
N VAL A 286 -0.20 -27.83 -1.91
CA VAL A 286 -1.14 -28.88 -1.49
C VAL A 286 -2.36 -28.90 -2.41
N LYS A 287 -2.95 -27.75 -2.71
CA LYS A 287 -4.11 -27.65 -3.62
C LYS A 287 -3.79 -28.06 -5.05
N LEU A 288 -2.61 -27.68 -5.55
CA LEU A 288 -2.12 -28.11 -6.86
C LEU A 288 -1.96 -29.63 -6.92
N LEU A 289 -1.41 -30.24 -5.86
CA LEU A 289 -1.26 -31.70 -5.74
C LEU A 289 -2.60 -32.42 -5.65
N GLN A 290 -3.58 -31.85 -4.95
CA GLN A 290 -4.93 -32.39 -4.79
C GLN A 290 -5.79 -32.27 -6.07
N ARG A 291 -5.30 -31.57 -7.11
CA ARG A 291 -6.07 -31.23 -8.32
C ARG A 291 -7.39 -30.51 -8.03
N GLU A 292 -7.53 -29.91 -6.85
CA GLU A 292 -8.67 -29.07 -6.47
C GLU A 292 -8.48 -27.66 -7.06
N TRP A 293 -8.45 -27.60 -8.39
CA TRP A 293 -8.39 -26.37 -9.15
C TRP A 293 -9.78 -25.73 -9.14
N ASN A 294 -10.04 -24.89 -8.15
CA ASN A 294 -11.27 -24.11 -8.11
C ASN A 294 -11.01 -22.72 -8.73
N PRO A 295 -11.64 -22.34 -9.86
CA PRO A 295 -11.40 -21.03 -10.48
C PRO A 295 -11.71 -19.82 -9.58
N LEU A 296 -12.37 -20.05 -8.44
CA LEU A 296 -12.61 -19.06 -7.38
C LEU A 296 -11.33 -18.58 -6.66
N TRP A 297 -10.17 -19.23 -6.81
CA TRP A 297 -8.91 -18.72 -6.23
C TRP A 297 -8.39 -17.44 -6.92
N PHE A 298 -8.96 -17.08 -8.07
CA PHE A 298 -8.61 -15.89 -8.85
C PHE A 298 -9.77 -14.88 -8.99
N ILE A 299 -10.89 -15.09 -8.29
CA ILE A 299 -12.09 -14.24 -8.29
C ILE A 299 -12.19 -13.52 -6.96
#